data_AF-A0A1G0CF65-F1
#
_entry.id   AF-A0A1G0CF65-F1
#
_cell.length_a   1.000
_cell.length_b   1.000
_cell.length_c   1.000
_cell.angle_alpha   90.00
_cell.angle_beta   90.00
_cell.angle_gamma   90.00
#
_symmetry.space_group_name_H-M   'P 1'
#
loop_
_entity.id
_entity.type
_entity.pdbx_description
1 polymer ?
#
loop_
_entity_poly.entity_id
_entity_poly.type
_entity_poly.pdbx_seq_one_letter_code
_entity_poly.pdbx_strand_id
1 'polypeptide(L)'
;MNRVYRNAVFVGMVALVLSACSEPDTICACIESGDKLNQKANAILQKGSTKKDEQELQKLKADKQKKCAEFEHMPGPEMKKRMENCEE
;
A
#
# COMPACT_ATOMS: atom_id res chain seq x y z
N MET A 1 -38.56 23.70 -27.10
CA MET A 1 -37.66 23.58 -25.93
C MET A 1 -36.72 22.36 -26.00
N ASN A 2 -36.21 22.00 -27.20
CA ASN A 2 -35.44 20.75 -27.41
C ASN A 2 -33.98 20.96 -27.89
N ARG A 3 -33.56 22.22 -28.15
CA ARG A 3 -32.16 22.51 -28.56
C ARG A 3 -31.20 22.65 -27.38
N VAL A 4 -31.67 23.10 -26.22
CA VAL A 4 -30.83 23.35 -25.03
C VAL A 4 -30.43 22.03 -24.36
N TYR A 5 -31.36 21.07 -24.28
CA TYR A 5 -31.12 19.74 -23.71
C TYR A 5 -30.14 18.89 -24.54
N ARG A 6 -30.06 19.10 -25.86
CA ARG A 6 -29.17 18.30 -26.74
C ARG A 6 -27.69 18.63 -26.53
N ASN A 7 -27.37 19.88 -26.17
CA ASN A 7 -25.99 20.29 -25.88
C ASN A 7 -25.62 20.11 -24.39
N ALA A 8 -26.60 20.10 -23.48
CA ALA A 8 -26.34 19.88 -22.04
C ALA A 8 -25.98 18.42 -21.73
N VAL A 9 -26.55 17.45 -22.45
CA VAL A 9 -26.28 16.02 -22.22
C VAL A 9 -24.87 15.62 -22.66
N PHE A 10 -24.33 16.25 -23.71
CA PHE A 10 -22.99 15.92 -24.22
C PHE A 10 -21.86 16.43 -23.32
N VAL A 11 -22.10 17.49 -22.54
CA VAL A 11 -21.11 18.10 -21.64
C VAL A 11 -21.11 17.44 -20.25
N GLY A 12 -22.22 16.81 -19.83
CA GLY A 12 -22.32 16.15 -18.52
C GLY A 12 -21.63 14.78 -18.44
N MET A 13 -21.46 14.07 -19.56
CA MET A 13 -21.00 12.67 -19.56
C MET A 13 -19.47 12.52 -19.50
N VAL A 14 -18.71 13.56 -19.83
CA VAL A 14 -17.23 13.53 -19.80
C VAL A 14 -16.67 13.80 -18.38
N ALA A 15 -17.47 14.37 -17.47
CA ALA A 15 -17.03 14.76 -16.13
C ALA A 15 -16.95 13.60 -15.11
N LEU A 16 -17.38 12.38 -15.46
CA LEU A 16 -17.46 11.24 -14.53
C LEU A 16 -16.34 10.20 -14.68
N VAL A 17 -15.38 10.40 -15.58
CA VAL A 17 -14.31 9.41 -15.87
C VAL A 17 -13.02 9.67 -15.08
N LEU A 18 -13.02 10.62 -14.14
CA LEU A 18 -11.97 10.78 -13.13
C LEU A 18 -12.28 10.00 -11.85
N SER A 19 -12.96 8.85 -11.97
CA SER A 19 -12.90 7.83 -10.90
C SER A 19 -11.45 7.40 -10.81
N ALA A 20 -10.75 7.98 -9.84
CA ALA A 20 -9.36 7.73 -9.54
C ALA A 20 -9.07 6.22 -9.63
N CYS A 21 -8.27 5.83 -10.61
CA CYS A 21 -7.42 4.67 -10.44
C CYS A 21 -6.41 5.05 -9.35
N SER A 22 -6.82 4.93 -8.08
CA SER A 22 -5.86 4.77 -7.00
C SER A 22 -5.11 3.49 -7.34
N GLU A 23 -3.85 3.61 -7.76
CA GLU A 23 -2.96 2.46 -7.73
C GLU A 23 -3.06 1.88 -6.32
N PRO A 24 -3.14 0.55 -6.16
CA PRO A 24 -3.17 -0.05 -4.83
C PRO A 24 -1.99 0.52 -4.05
N ASP A 25 -2.27 1.24 -2.96
CA ASP A 25 -1.28 2.06 -2.26
C ASP A 25 -0.12 1.15 -1.82
N THR A 26 0.98 1.17 -2.56
CA THR A 26 2.09 0.22 -2.40
C THR A 26 2.76 0.36 -1.03
N ILE A 27 2.52 1.48 -0.35
CA ILE A 27 2.93 1.71 1.03
C ILE A 27 2.21 0.78 2.01
N CYS A 28 0.94 0.45 1.79
CA CYS A 28 0.20 -0.46 2.67
C CYS A 28 0.76 -1.89 2.57
N ALA A 29 1.16 -2.30 1.36
CA ALA A 29 1.86 -3.57 1.16
C ALA A 29 3.25 -3.58 1.85
N CYS A 30 3.96 -2.44 1.86
CA CYS A 30 5.18 -2.27 2.63
C CYS A 30 4.92 -2.44 4.15
N ILE A 31 3.90 -1.77 4.69
CA ILE A 31 3.53 -1.87 6.12
C ILE A 31 3.18 -3.31 6.50
N GLU A 32 2.28 -3.95 5.74
CA GLU A 32 1.84 -5.33 6.00
C GLU A 32 3.03 -6.32 6.00
N SER A 33 3.98 -6.14 5.08
CA SER A 33 5.20 -6.94 5.05
C SER A 33 6.12 -6.70 6.26
N GLY A 34 6.16 -5.45 6.76
CA GLY A 34 6.83 -5.08 8.00
C GLY A 34 6.20 -5.75 9.22
N ASP A 35 4.87 -5.76 9.30
CA ASP A 35 4.15 -6.38 10.40
C ASP A 35 4.36 -7.90 10.43
N LYS A 36 4.28 -8.58 9.27
CA LYS A 36 4.58 -10.01 9.17
C LYS A 36 6.01 -10.32 9.63
N LEU A 37 6.98 -9.51 9.21
CA LEU A 37 8.37 -9.64 9.66
C LEU A 37 8.46 -9.46 11.18
N ASN A 38 7.81 -8.45 11.74
CA ASN A 38 7.84 -8.14 13.16
C ASN A 38 7.18 -9.24 13.99
N GLN A 39 6.03 -9.76 13.55
CA GLN A 39 5.37 -10.90 14.19
C GLN A 39 6.27 -12.14 14.23
N LYS A 40 6.93 -12.46 13.11
CA LYS A 40 7.86 -13.60 13.06
C LYS A 40 9.07 -13.37 13.97
N ALA A 41 9.66 -12.18 13.94
CA ALA A 41 10.79 -11.83 14.81
C ALA A 41 10.42 -11.94 16.30
N ASN A 42 9.26 -11.42 16.69
CA ASN A 42 8.76 -11.51 18.05
C ASN A 42 8.49 -12.96 18.47
N ALA A 43 7.93 -13.78 17.58
CA ALA A 43 7.73 -15.20 17.85
C ALA A 43 9.06 -15.93 18.10
N ILE A 44 10.10 -15.61 17.32
CA ILE A 44 11.46 -16.15 17.51
C ILE A 44 12.06 -15.69 18.84
N LEU A 45 11.92 -14.40 19.19
CA LEU A 45 12.42 -13.86 20.46
C LEU A 45 11.77 -14.54 21.67
N GLN A 46 10.48 -14.89 21.57
CA GLN A 46 9.74 -15.53 22.67
C GLN A 46 9.99 -17.04 22.78
N LYS A 47 10.11 -17.74 21.66
CA LYS A 47 10.08 -19.22 21.61
C LYS A 47 11.41 -19.85 21.20
N GLY A 48 12.41 -19.04 20.87
CA GLY A 48 13.65 -19.49 20.26
C GLY A 48 13.52 -19.63 18.75
N SER A 49 14.67 -19.85 18.09
CA SER A 49 14.76 -19.93 16.63
C SER A 49 15.01 -21.36 16.17
N THR A 50 14.35 -21.77 15.09
CA THR A 50 14.73 -22.94 14.28
C THR A 50 15.35 -22.51 12.96
N LYS A 51 16.02 -23.43 12.26
CA LYS A 51 16.51 -23.18 10.89
C LYS A 51 15.39 -22.77 9.92
N LYS A 52 14.18 -23.32 10.10
CA LYS A 52 13.02 -22.94 9.29
C LYS A 52 12.59 -21.51 9.59
N ASP A 53 12.61 -21.12 10.86
CA ASP A 53 12.28 -19.75 11.26
C ASP A 53 13.28 -18.74 10.70
N GLU A 54 14.57 -19.06 10.71
CA GLU A 54 15.60 -18.22 10.08
C GLU A 54 15.37 -18.07 8.58
N GLN A 55 15.06 -19.15 7.87
CA GLN A 55 14.75 -19.10 6.44
C GLN A 55 13.51 -18.26 6.15
N GLU A 56 12.44 -18.42 6.94
CA GLU A 56 11.23 -17.60 6.81
C GLU A 56 11.49 -16.13 7.14
N LEU A 57 12.29 -15.85 8.17
CA LEU A 57 12.67 -14.49 8.54
C LEU A 57 13.47 -13.81 7.41
N GLN A 58 14.39 -14.52 6.77
CA GLN A 58 15.14 -13.99 5.62
C GLN A 58 14.24 -13.73 4.41
N LYS A 59 13.28 -14.61 4.13
CA LYS A 59 12.27 -14.38 3.09
C LYS A 59 11.43 -13.13 3.37
N LEU A 60 10.98 -12.96 4.62
CA LEU A 60 10.19 -11.79 5.03
C LEU A 60 11.01 -10.50 4.95
N LYS A 61 12.31 -10.53 5.29
CA LYS A 61 13.21 -9.38 5.10
C LYS A 61 13.34 -8.97 3.62
N ALA A 62 13.54 -9.95 2.74
CA ALA A 62 13.65 -9.70 1.30
C ALA A 62 12.32 -9.17 0.72
N ASP A 63 11.18 -9.74 1.14
CA ASP A 63 9.86 -9.27 0.73
C ASP A 63 9.60 -7.81 1.18
N LYS A 64 9.91 -7.51 2.44
CA LYS A 64 9.84 -6.14 2.96
C LYS A 64 10.73 -5.18 2.18
N GLN A 65 11.99 -5.54 1.94
CA GLN A 65 12.90 -4.68 1.19
C GLN A 65 12.38 -4.40 -0.22
N LYS A 66 11.85 -5.42 -0.91
CA LYS A 66 11.27 -5.25 -2.25
C LYS A 66 10.05 -4.33 -2.25
N LYS A 67 9.12 -4.52 -1.31
CA LYS A 67 7.87 -3.74 -1.23
C LYS A 67 8.09 -2.32 -0.69
N CYS A 68 9.12 -2.12 0.12
CA CYS A 68 9.41 -0.83 0.75
C CYS A 68 10.46 0.00 0.01
N ALA A 69 11.06 -0.49 -1.08
CA ALA A 69 12.20 0.16 -1.73
C ALA A 69 11.92 1.61 -2.14
N GLU A 70 10.72 1.89 -2.64
CA GLU A 70 10.31 3.23 -3.08
C GLU A 70 10.02 4.19 -1.90
N PHE A 71 9.89 3.65 -0.68
CA PHE A 71 9.53 4.38 0.52
C PHE A 71 10.70 4.56 1.51
N GLU A 72 11.80 3.82 1.34
CA GLU A 72 12.92 3.77 2.29
C GLU A 72 13.59 5.12 2.53
N HIS A 73 13.56 5.99 1.52
CA HIS A 73 14.13 7.34 1.57
C HIS A 73 13.06 8.44 1.63
N MET A 74 11.80 8.07 1.81
CA MET A 74 10.70 9.02 1.86
C MET A 74 10.74 9.84 3.15
N PRO A 75 10.57 11.17 3.08
CA PRO A 75 10.50 11.99 4.28
C PRO A 75 9.26 11.63 5.11
N GLY A 76 9.41 11.59 6.44
CA GLY A 76 8.35 11.17 7.38
C GLY A 76 6.98 11.83 7.17
N PRO A 77 6.88 13.14 6.89
CA PRO A 77 5.60 13.79 6.60
C PRO A 77 4.92 13.28 5.31
N GLU A 78 5.68 12.93 4.28
CA GLU A 78 5.13 12.36 3.05
C GLU A 78 4.71 10.91 3.27
N MET A 79 5.52 10.14 3.98
CA MET A 79 5.21 8.77 4.35
C MET A 79 3.90 8.71 5.14
N LYS A 80 3.74 9.59 6.14
CA LYS A 80 2.52 9.67 6.96
C LYS A 80 1.26 9.94 6.11
N LYS A 81 1.32 10.86 5.15
CA LYS A 81 0.20 11.16 4.25
C LYS A 81 -0.21 9.95 3.42
N ARG A 82 0.77 9.20 2.90
CA ARG A 82 0.48 7.99 2.11
C ARG A 82 -0.11 6.86 2.97
N MET A 83 0.26 6.80 4.26
CA MET A 83 -0.29 5.82 5.20
C MET A 83 -1.76 6.08 5.55
N GLU A 84 -2.28 7.31 5.40
CA GLU A 84 -3.68 7.67 5.72
C GLU A 84 -4.71 6.87 4.89
N ASN A 85 -4.29 6.31 3.77
CA ASN A 85 -5.14 5.51 2.88
C ASN A 85 -5.10 4.01 3.16
N CYS A 86 -4.28 3.55 4.11
CA CYS A 86 -4.28 2.15 4.49
C CYS A 86 -5.49 1.87 5.39
N GLU A 87 -6.39 0.98 4.94
CA GLU A 87 -7.49 0.49 5.78
C GLU A 87 -6.93 -0.20 7.03
N GLU A 88 -7.50 0.09 8.21
CA GLU A 88 -7.15 -0.52 9.51
C GLU A 88 -7.51 -2.01 9.59
#